data_AF-A0A4S8KLD3-F1
#
_entry.id   AF-A0A4S8KLD3-F1
#
_cell.length_a   1.000
_cell.length_b   1.000
_cell.length_c   1.000
_cell.angle_alpha   90.00
_cell.angle_beta   90.00
_cell.angle_gamma   90.00
#
_symmetry.space_group_name_H-M   'P 1'
#
loop_
_entity.id
_entity.type
_entity.pdbx_description
1 polymer ?
#
loop_
_entity_poly.entity_id
_entity_poly.type
_entity_poly.pdbx_seq_one_letter_code
_entity_poly.pdbx_strand_id
1 'polypeptide(L)' 'MISTMCPDIDHADEYMRNMTTRVFSWSHPLWVYRSLLPFFRSVCHSKKSWQARHTGIRIVQQITIVMSC' A
#
# COMPACT_ATOMS: atom_id res chain seq x y z
N MET A 1 12.97 -4.68 -2.40
CA MET A 1 11.71 -4.10 -2.92
C MET A 1 10.83 -3.50 -1.83
N ILE A 2 10.55 -4.17 -0.70
CA ILE A 2 9.73 -3.60 0.39
C ILE A 2 10.36 -2.31 0.98
N SER A 3 11.70 -2.23 1.05
CA SER A 3 12.42 -1.04 1.51
C SER A 3 12.33 0.16 0.54
N THR A 4 11.99 -0.07 -0.73
CA THR A 4 11.96 0.97 -1.78
C THR A 4 10.62 1.71 -1.83
N MET A 5 9.54 1.09 -1.34
CA MET A 5 8.19 1.67 -1.29
C MET A 5 7.87 2.38 0.04
N CYS A 6 8.67 2.11 1.07
CA CYS A 6 8.50 2.70 2.41
C CYS A 6 8.56 4.24 2.46
N PRO A 7 9.39 4.96 1.67
CA PRO A 7 9.40 6.43 1.69
C PRO A 7 8.20 7.08 0.98
N ASP A 8 7.54 6.36 0.06
CA ASP A 8 6.38 6.88 -0.70
C ASP A 8 5.05 6.77 0.07
N ILE A 9 4.99 5.87 1.04
CA ILE A 9 3.78 5.59 1.84
C ILE A 9 3.44 6.74 2.80
N ASP A 10 4.46 7.49 3.23
CA ASP A 10 4.37 8.61 4.18
C ASP A 10 4.41 9.99 3.50
N HIS A 11 4.34 10.04 2.17
CA HIS A 11 4.56 11.28 1.44
C HIS A 11 3.51 12.36 1.80
N ALA A 12 3.93 13.61 1.91
CA ALA A 12 3.04 14.72 2.27
C ALA A 12 1.92 14.92 1.23
N ASP A 13 2.25 14.74 -0.06
CA ASP A 13 1.29 14.90 -1.15
C ASP A 13 0.38 13.68 -1.33
N GLU A 14 -0.93 13.91 -1.33
CA GLU A 14 -1.95 12.89 -1.56
C GLU A 14 -1.86 12.26 -2.96
N TYR A 15 -1.43 13.03 -3.97
CA TYR A 15 -1.30 12.56 -5.34
C TYR A 15 -0.24 11.45 -5.47
N MET A 16 0.93 11.64 -4.86
CA MET A 16 2.01 10.64 -4.88
C MET A 16 1.59 9.38 -4.12
N ARG A 17 0.93 9.52 -2.97
CA ARG A 17 0.35 8.39 -2.23
C ARG A 17 -0.66 7.60 -3.08
N ASN A 18 -1.54 8.30 -3.79
CA ASN A 18 -2.52 7.66 -4.68
C ASN A 18 -1.84 6.92 -5.85
N MET A 19 -0.85 7.54 -6.50
CA MET A 19 -0.06 6.91 -7.56
C MET A 19 0.61 5.64 -7.04
N THR A 20 1.27 5.71 -5.89
CA THR A 20 1.92 4.57 -5.23
C THR A 20 0.93 3.44 -4.96
N THR A 21 -0.28 3.74 -4.47
CA THR A 21 -1.30 2.69 -4.21
C THR A 21 -1.72 1.94 -5.48
N ARG A 22 -1.87 2.66 -6.62
CA ARG A 22 -2.25 2.06 -7.90
C ARG A 22 -1.13 1.22 -8.49
N VAL A 23 0.09 1.77 -8.53
CA VAL A 23 1.28 1.07 -9.05
C VAL A 23 1.56 -0.20 -8.23
N PHE A 24 1.45 -0.13 -6.91
CA PHE A 24 1.61 -1.30 -6.04
C PHE A 24 0.57 -2.39 -6.30
N SER A 25 -0.68 -1.99 -6.54
CA SER A 25 -1.80 -2.89 -6.83
C SER A 25 -1.76 -3.54 -8.22
N TRP A 26 -1.00 -3.00 -9.17
CA TRP A 26 -0.86 -3.59 -10.51
C TRP A 26 0.43 -4.39 -10.68
N SER A 27 1.46 -4.05 -9.91
CA SER A 27 2.80 -4.60 -10.07
C SER A 27 2.98 -6.03 -9.54
N HIS A 28 2.04 -6.58 -8.78
CA HIS A 28 2.23 -7.85 -8.09
C HIS A 28 1.16 -8.89 -8.49
N PRO A 29 1.56 -10.15 -8.73
CA PRO A 29 0.61 -11.24 -8.94
C PRO A 29 -0.04 -11.69 -7.61
N LEU A 30 -1.21 -12.34 -7.67
CA LEU A 30 -2.01 -12.75 -6.50
C LEU A 30 -1.22 -13.45 -5.38
N TRP A 31 -0.26 -14.28 -5.75
CA TRP A 31 0.54 -15.08 -4.82
C TRP A 31 1.44 -14.20 -3.93
N VAL A 32 1.83 -13.03 -4.43
CA VAL A 32 2.66 -12.07 -3.70
C VAL A 32 1.83 -11.27 -2.69
N TYR A 33 0.55 -10.97 -2.97
CA TYR A 33 -0.31 -10.25 -2.02
C TYR A 33 -0.50 -11.00 -0.70
N ARG A 34 -0.58 -12.34 -0.74
CA ARG A 34 -0.68 -13.16 0.48
C ARG A 34 0.57 -13.04 1.36
N SER A 35 1.75 -12.93 0.76
CA SER A 35 3.03 -12.73 1.46
C SER A 35 3.20 -11.30 2.01
N LEU A 36 2.40 -10.34 1.54
CA LEU A 36 2.42 -8.94 1.96
C LEU A 36 1.46 -8.63 3.13
N LEU A 37 0.65 -9.59 3.58
CA LEU A 37 -0.21 -9.45 4.76
C LEU A 37 0.51 -8.93 6.03
N PRO A 38 1.69 -9.44 6.44
CA PRO A 38 2.41 -8.88 7.59
C PRO A 38 2.86 -7.43 7.37
N PHE A 39 3.18 -7.05 6.12
CA PHE A 39 3.52 -5.69 5.77
C PHE A 39 2.30 -4.76 5.90
N PHE A 40 1.15 -5.14 5.34
CA PHE A 40 -0.09 -4.35 5.49
C PHE A 40 -0.50 -4.21 6.95
N ARG A 41 -0.35 -5.26 7.76
CA ARG A 41 -0.60 -5.17 9.20
C ARG A 41 0.29 -4.14 9.88
N SER A 42 1.58 -4.09 9.53
CA SER A 42 2.52 -3.10 10.06
C SER A 42 2.17 -1.66 9.62
N VAL A 43 1.77 -1.46 8.35
CA VAL A 43 1.45 -0.14 7.80
C VAL A 43 0.11 0.38 8.36
N CYS A 44 -0.93 -0.45 8.35
CA CYS A 44 -2.26 -0.09 8.86
C CYS A 44 -2.25 0.20 10.37
N HIS A 45 -1.36 -0.44 11.14
CA HIS A 45 -1.20 -0.18 12.58
C HIS A 45 -0.04 0.80 12.92
N SER A 46 0.61 1.41 11.92
CA SER A 46 1.74 2.32 12.17
C SER A 46 1.34 3.47 13.09
N LYS A 47 2.06 3.71 14.19
CA LYS A 47 1.79 4.84 15.10
C LYS A 47 2.56 6.11 14.74
N LYS A 48 3.47 6.05 13.76
CA LYS A 48 4.37 7.16 13.41
C LYS A 48 3.68 8.25 12.60
N SER A 49 2.75 7.89 11.73
CA SER A 49 2.07 8.84 10.85
C SER A 49 0.69 8.32 10.48
N TRP A 50 -0.27 9.24 10.38
CA TRP A 50 -1.61 8.93 9.93
C TRP A 50 -1.66 8.72 8.41
N GLN A 51 -0.76 9.38 7.67
CA GLN A 51 -0.62 9.25 6.23
C GLN A 51 -0.28 7.81 5.85
N ALA A 52 0.64 7.17 6.58
CA ALA A 52 0.97 5.76 6.38
C ALA A 52 -0.25 4.85 6.57
N ARG A 53 -1.09 5.09 7.58
CA ARG A 53 -2.32 4.32 7.81
C ARG A 53 -3.31 4.50 6.67
N HIS A 54 -3.52 5.74 6.24
CA HIS A 54 -4.41 6.08 5.14
C HIS A 54 -3.98 5.37 3.85
N THR A 55 -2.70 5.49 3.48
CA THR A 55 -2.14 4.81 2.30
C THR A 55 -2.25 3.29 2.42
N GLY A 56 -2.00 2.71 3.60
CA GLY A 56 -2.14 1.27 3.84
C GLY A 56 -3.55 0.75 3.55
N ILE A 57 -4.58 1.45 4.05
CA ILE A 57 -5.99 1.11 3.77
C ILE A 57 -6.31 1.27 2.28
N ARG A 58 -5.82 2.35 1.65
CA ARG A 58 -6.04 2.58 0.22
C ARG A 58 -5.40 1.51 -0.67
N ILE A 59 -4.23 0.96 -0.30
CA ILE A 59 -3.61 -0.15 -1.04
C ILE A 59 -4.50 -1.38 -0.98
N VAL A 60 -5.04 -1.73 0.19
CA VAL A 60 -5.96 -2.88 0.34
C VAL A 60 -7.22 -2.69 -0.51
N GLN A 61 -7.76 -1.46 -0.56
CA GLN A 61 -8.89 -1.13 -1.43
C GLN A 61 -8.55 -1.31 -2.91
N GLN A 62 -7.39 -0.80 -3.38
CA GLN A 62 -6.97 -0.96 -4.77
C GLN A 62 -6.76 -2.42 -5.15
N ILE A 63 -6.17 -3.23 -4.27
CA ILE A 63 -6.00 -4.66 -4.49
C ILE A 63 -7.35 -5.35 -4.67
N THR A 64 -8.35 -4.98 -3.85
CA THR A 64 -9.71 -5.51 -3.97
C THR A 64 -10.34 -5.15 -5.32
N ILE A 65 -10.13 -3.92 -5.81
CA ILE A 65 -10.63 -3.48 -7.12
C ILE A 65 -9.96 -4.26 -8.26
N VAL A 66 -8.63 -4.42 -8.22
CA VAL A 66 -7.88 -5.14 -9.27
C VAL A 66 -8.19 -6.63 -9.27
N MET A 67 -8.42 -7.25 -8.11
CA MET A 67 -8.79 -8.66 -8.00
C MET A 67 -10.26 -8.95 -8.36
N SER A 68 -11.12 -7.93 -8.35
CA SER A 68 -12.56 -8.09 -8.67
C SER A 68 -12.88 -7.86 -10.16
N CYS A 69 -11.86 -7.59 -10.98
CA CYS A 69 -11.94 -7.60 -12.45
C CYS A 69 -11.55 -8.97 -12.99
#